data_AF-A0A0G4NGN0-F1
#
_entry.id   AF-A0A0G4NGN0-F1
#
_cell.length_a   1.000
_cell.length_b   1.000
_cell.length_c   1.000
_cell.angle_alpha   90.00
_cell.angle_beta   90.00
_cell.angle_gamma   90.00
#
_symmetry.space_group_name_H-M   'P 1'
#
loop_
_entity.id
_entity.type
_entity.pdbx_description
1 polymer ?
#
loop_
_entity_poly.entity_id
_entity_poly.type
_entity_poly.pdbx_seq_one_letter_code
_entity_poly.pdbx_strand_id
1 'polypeptide(L)' 'MEGDGWGGDYNKTAYQRFLPTGPVAMLPLPGKYSTLVWSTTPANAALLKSLAPKDFIALVNAAFRLS' A
#
# COMPACT_ATOMS: atom_id res chain seq x y z
N MET A 1 -9.80 -21.00 21.13
CA MET A 1 -8.89 -20.18 20.30
C MET A 1 -9.35 -20.35 18.86
N GLU A 2 -10.37 -19.61 18.47
CA GLU A 2 -10.82 -19.54 17.07
C GLU A 2 -10.38 -18.18 16.56
N GLY A 3 -9.22 -18.14 15.91
CA GLY A 3 -8.80 -17.01 15.12
C GLY A 3 -8.72 -17.53 13.70
N ASP A 4 -9.45 -16.89 12.78
CA ASP A 4 -9.38 -17.17 11.35
C ASP A 4 -7.92 -17.42 10.97
N GLY A 5 -7.62 -18.67 10.61
CA GLY A 5 -6.29 -19.09 10.29
C GLY A 5 -5.71 -18.24 9.15
N TRP A 6 -4.39 -18.32 9.00
CA TRP A 6 -3.66 -17.74 7.88
C TRP A 6 -4.22 -18.21 6.54
N GLY A 7 -5.25 -17.53 6.03
CA GLY A 7 -5.86 -17.81 4.73
C GLY A 7 -7.36 -18.08 4.75
N GLY A 8 -8.17 -17.15 5.25
CA GLY A 8 -9.52 -16.98 4.69
C GLY A 8 -9.45 -16.58 3.21
N ASP A 9 -10.55 -16.73 2.46
CA ASP A 9 -10.70 -16.44 1.01
C ASP A 9 -10.58 -14.94 0.63
N TYR A 10 -9.73 -14.21 1.34
CA TYR A 10 -9.47 -12.79 1.14
C TYR A 10 -8.10 -12.68 0.46
N ASN A 11 -8.14 -12.46 -0.86
CA ASN A 11 -7.03 -12.16 -1.78
C ASN A 11 -5.61 -12.30 -1.21
N LYS A 12 -4.95 -13.43 -1.52
CA LYS A 12 -3.53 -13.70 -1.21
C LYS A 12 -2.56 -13.05 -2.21
N THR A 13 -3.05 -12.21 -3.11
CA THR A 13 -2.23 -11.60 -4.17
C THR A 13 -1.59 -10.31 -3.67
N ALA A 14 -0.27 -10.25 -3.73
CA ALA A 14 0.48 -9.01 -3.58
C ALA A 14 0.49 -8.24 -4.91
N TYR A 15 0.35 -6.92 -4.84
CA TYR A 15 0.45 -6.03 -6.00
C TYR A 15 1.68 -5.16 -5.89
N GLN A 16 2.41 -4.98 -6.98
CA GLN A 16 3.54 -4.06 -7.06
C GLN A 16 3.55 -3.32 -8.39
N ARG A 17 3.83 -2.02 -8.33
CA ARG A 17 4.04 -1.17 -9.50
C ARG A 17 5.38 -0.46 -9.39
N PHE A 18 6.09 -0.34 -10.50
CA PHE A 18 7.30 0.45 -10.62
C PHE A 18 6.97 1.83 -11.17
N LEU A 19 7.26 2.88 -10.39
CA LEU A 19 7.17 4.28 -10.81
C LEU A 19 8.58 4.81 -11.07
N PRO A 20 8.76 5.90 -11.85
CA PRO A 20 10.06 6.52 -12.05
C PRO A 20 10.78 6.91 -10.75
N THR A 21 10.02 7.21 -9.70
CA THR A 21 10.56 7.57 -8.38
C THR A 21 10.83 6.38 -7.46
N GLY A 22 10.49 5.16 -7.87
CA GLY A 22 10.64 3.94 -7.08
C GLY A 22 9.36 3.09 -7.00
N PRO A 23 9.45 1.84 -6.49
CA PRO A 23 8.33 0.91 -6.43
C PRO A 23 7.33 1.26 -5.32
N VAL A 24 6.06 0.93 -5.58
CA VAL A 24 4.97 0.92 -4.60
C VAL A 24 4.33 -0.47 -4.59
N ALA A 25 4.15 -1.05 -3.42
CA ALA A 25 3.65 -2.42 -3.24
C ALA A 25 2.61 -2.50 -2.12
N MET A 26 1.62 -3.37 -2.31
CA MET A 26 0.57 -3.66 -1.34
C MET A 26 0.54 -5.16 -1.09
N LEU A 27 0.81 -5.55 0.15
CA LEU A 27 0.96 -6.94 0.59
C LEU A 27 -0.24 -7.34 1.45
N PRO A 28 -0.94 -8.43 1.13
CA PRO A 28 -2.11 -8.85 1.91
C PRO A 28 -1.70 -9.26 3.33
N LEU A 29 -2.53 -8.90 4.30
CA LEU A 29 -2.50 -9.38 5.68
C LEU A 29 -3.79 -10.15 5.98
N PRO A 30 -3.84 -10.96 7.05
CA PRO A 30 -5.08 -11.63 7.45
C PRO A 30 -6.27 -10.66 7.56
N GLY A 31 -7.43 -11.05 7.05
CA GLY A 31 -8.65 -10.22 7.03
C GLY A 31 -8.69 -9.20 5.89
N LYS A 32 -9.26 -8.01 6.14
CA LYS A 32 -9.36 -6.90 5.16
C LYS A 32 -8.20 -5.91 5.27
N TYR A 33 -7.03 -6.40 5.67
CA TYR A 33 -5.86 -5.58 5.92
C TYR A 33 -4.78 -5.83 4.87
N SER A 34 -3.91 -4.85 4.69
CA SER A 34 -2.72 -4.96 3.84
C SER A 34 -1.64 -4.04 4.36
N THR A 35 -0.39 -4.41 4.14
CA THR A 35 0.76 -3.54 4.36
C THR A 35 1.08 -2.81 3.07
N LEU A 36 1.27 -1.49 3.15
CA LEU A 36 1.79 -0.68 2.05
C LEU A 36 3.29 -0.49 2.24
N VAL A 37 4.07 -0.77 1.20
CA VAL A 37 5.50 -0.43 1.11
C VAL A 37 5.69 0.50 -0.08
N TRP A 38 6.24 1.69 0.15
CA TRP A 38 6.48 2.66 -0.91
C TRP A 38 7.89 3.22 -0.80
N SER A 39 8.76 2.79 -1.72
CA SER A 39 10.10 3.34 -1.89
C SER A 39 10.03 4.52 -2.86
N THR A 40 10.44 5.69 -2.40
CA THR A 40 10.45 6.93 -3.18
C THR A 40 11.61 7.83 -2.76
N THR A 41 11.72 9.03 -3.32
CA THR A 41 12.75 10.00 -2.94
C THR A 41 12.54 10.47 -1.48
N PRO A 42 13.61 10.90 -0.77
CA PRO A 42 13.47 11.38 0.61
C PRO A 42 12.46 12.54 0.75
N ALA A 43 12.42 13.46 -0.23
CA ALA A 43 11.47 14.57 -0.25
C ALA A 43 10.02 14.09 -0.37
N ASN A 44 9.74 13.15 -1.28
CA ASN A 44 8.40 12.56 -1.42
C ASN A 44 8.00 11.78 -0.18
N ALA A 45 8.92 11.01 0.41
CA ALA A 45 8.65 10.26 1.63
C ALA A 45 8.32 11.19 2.81
N ALA A 46 9.04 12.31 2.94
CA ALA A 46 8.75 13.32 3.96
C ALA A 46 7.38 13.96 3.75
N LEU A 47 7.02 14.32 2.51
CA LEU A 47 5.70 14.83 2.16
C LEU A 47 4.61 13.80 2.48
N LEU A 48 4.73 12.57 2.00
CA LEU A 48 3.73 11.52 2.22
C LEU A 48 3.47 11.25 3.71
N LYS A 49 4.51 11.38 4.55
CA LYS A 49 4.40 11.24 6.01
C LYS A 49 3.74 12.42 6.72
N SER A 50 3.73 13.61 6.11
CA SER A 50 3.15 14.82 6.71
C SER A 50 1.69 15.07 6.32
N LEU A 51 1.19 14.37 5.30
CA LEU A 51 -0.16 14.55 4.79
C LEU A 51 -1.24 14.13 5.79
N ALA A 52 -2.39 14.79 5.69
CA ALA A 52 -3.60 14.31 6.33
C ALA A 52 -3.99 12.93 5.74
N PRO A 53 -4.63 12.03 6.52
CA PRO A 53 -4.96 10.68 6.06
C PRO A 53 -5.75 10.64 4.74
N LYS A 54 -6.66 11.59 4.51
CA LYS A 54 -7.46 11.68 3.29
C LYS A 54 -6.59 11.91 2.05
N ASP A 55 -5.62 12.81 2.15
CA ASP A 55 -4.73 13.18 1.04
C ASP A 55 -3.71 12.07 0.78
N PHE A 56 -3.21 11.44 1.85
CA PHE A 56 -2.37 10.26 1.74
C PHE A 56 -3.07 9.12 0.97
N ILE A 57 -4.32 8.81 1.33
CA ILE A 57 -5.12 7.79 0.62
C ILE A 57 -5.32 8.16 -0.85
N ALA A 58 -5.59 9.44 -1.16
CA ALA A 58 -5.75 9.90 -2.53
C ALA A 58 -4.47 9.66 -3.36
N LEU A 59 -3.29 9.95 -2.81
CA LEU A 59 -2.01 9.72 -3.49
C LEU A 59 -1.67 8.24 -3.63
N VAL A 60 -1.94 7.41 -2.63
CA VAL A 60 -1.78 5.95 -2.75
C VAL A 60 -2.66 5.42 -3.88
N ASN A 61 -3.94 5.82 -3.93
CA ASN A 61 -4.83 5.42 -5.02
C ASN A 61 -4.34 5.89 -6.39
N ALA A 62 -3.85 7.12 -6.49
CA ALA A 62 -3.28 7.65 -7.73
C ALA A 62 -2.06 6.83 -8.19
N ALA A 63 -1.16 6.47 -7.27
CA ALA A 63 0.02 5.66 -7.54
C ALA A 63 -0.30 4.28 -8.12
N PHE A 64 -1.46 3.70 -7.79
CA PHE A 64 -1.91 2.42 -8.35
C PHE A 64 -2.83 2.54 -9.59
N ARG A 65 -3.34 3.73 -9.92
CA ARG A 65 -4.39 3.88 -10.96
C ARG A 65 -4.02 4.78 -12.14
N LEU A 66 -3.18 5.79 -11.94
CA LEU A 66 -2.86 6.77 -12.99
C LEU A 66 -1.63 6.33 -13.78
N SER A 67 -1.72 6.26 -15.10
CA SER A 67 -0.64 5.87 -16.02
C SER A 67 0.36 7.00 -16.24
#